data_AF-A0A377BM29-F1
#
_entry.id   AF-A0A377BM29-F1
#
_cell.length_a   1.000
_cell.length_b   1.000
_cell.length_c   1.000
_cell.angle_alpha   90.00
_cell.angle_beta   90.00
_cell.angle_gamma   90.00
#
_symmetry.space_group_name_H-M   'P 1'
#
loop_
_entity.id
_entity.type
_entity.pdbx_description
1 polymer ?
#
loop_
_entity_poly.entity_id
_entity_poly.type
_entity_poly.pdbx_seq_one_letter_code
_entity_poly.pdbx_strand_id
1 'polypeptide(L)'
;MKKRCPPTHHVTRIINAYILGEGPDGIAKTPEWAAKITSIPAEKIIQLAREIGSAKPAYICQGWGPQRHSNGEQTSRAIAMLSVLTGNVA
;
A
#
# COMPACT_ATOMS: atom_id res chain seq x y z
N MET A 1 -25.31 13.30 -10.46
CA MET A 1 -24.40 12.43 -11.26
C MET A 1 -23.01 12.47 -10.65
N LYS A 2 -22.59 11.43 -9.91
CA LYS A 2 -21.20 11.32 -9.41
C LYS A 2 -20.31 10.96 -10.60
N LYS A 3 -19.53 11.93 -11.09
CA LYS A 3 -18.48 11.67 -12.09
C LYS A 3 -17.47 10.75 -11.44
N ARG A 4 -17.54 9.46 -11.73
CA ARG A 4 -16.52 8.48 -11.36
C ARG A 4 -15.25 8.90 -12.10
N CYS A 5 -14.17 9.16 -11.36
CA CYS A 5 -12.83 9.39 -11.90
C CYS A 5 -12.49 8.28 -12.91
N PRO A 6 -11.77 8.56 -14.02
CA PRO A 6 -11.45 7.53 -15.01
C PRO A 6 -10.69 6.39 -14.33
N PRO A 7 -10.87 5.13 -14.78
CA PRO A 7 -10.23 4.01 -14.11
C PRO A 7 -8.72 4.18 -14.20
N THR A 8 -8.07 4.28 -13.05
CA THR A 8 -6.62 4.46 -12.83
C THR A 8 -5.79 3.23 -13.26
N HIS A 9 -6.09 2.64 -14.42
CA HIS A 9 -5.53 1.37 -14.88
C HIS A 9 -4.00 1.40 -15.07
N HIS A 10 -3.40 2.55 -15.35
CA HIS A 10 -1.95 2.64 -15.55
C HIS A 10 -1.16 2.65 -14.23
N VAL A 11 -1.64 3.36 -13.20
CA VAL A 11 -0.92 3.51 -11.92
C VAL A 11 -1.01 2.22 -11.11
N THR A 12 -2.20 1.61 -11.04
CA THR A 12 -2.40 0.33 -10.35
C THR A 12 -1.57 -0.79 -10.97
N ARG A 13 -1.31 -0.74 -12.28
CA ARG A 13 -0.50 -1.75 -12.97
C ARG A 13 0.98 -1.75 -12.55
N ILE A 14 1.60 -0.57 -12.40
CA ILE A 14 3.01 -0.47 -12.00
C ILE A 14 3.20 -0.92 -10.56
N ILE A 15 2.32 -0.49 -9.65
CA ILE A 15 2.40 -0.89 -8.24
C ILE A 15 2.10 -2.39 -8.07
N ASN A 16 1.16 -2.94 -8.84
CA ASN A 16 0.89 -4.39 -8.81
C ASN A 16 2.10 -5.18 -9.29
N ALA A 17 2.75 -4.78 -10.40
CA ALA A 17 3.96 -5.44 -10.88
C ALA A 17 5.08 -5.42 -9.82
N TYR A 18 5.24 -4.30 -9.11
CA TYR A 18 6.20 -4.19 -8.00
C TYR A 18 5.86 -5.10 -6.81
N ILE A 19 4.58 -5.14 -6.39
CA ILE A 19 4.13 -5.98 -5.26
C ILE A 19 4.27 -7.48 -5.61
N LEU A 20 3.93 -7.85 -6.83
CA LEU A 20 3.98 -9.24 -7.30
C LEU A 20 5.39 -9.72 -7.68
N GLY A 21 6.39 -8.82 -7.71
CA GLY A 21 7.76 -9.15 -8.09
C GLY A 21 7.97 -9.32 -9.60
N GLU A 22 7.04 -8.82 -10.42
CA GLU A 22 7.14 -8.76 -11.88
C GLU A 22 7.95 -7.54 -12.36
N GLY A 23 8.36 -6.68 -11.41
CA GLY A 23 9.20 -5.52 -11.65
C GLY A 23 10.70 -5.84 -11.72
N PRO A 24 11.55 -4.81 -11.93
CA PRO A 24 13.00 -4.98 -12.08
C PRO A 24 13.72 -5.61 -10.89
N ASP A 25 13.14 -5.55 -9.69
CA ASP A 25 13.73 -6.10 -8.48
C ASP A 25 13.46 -7.61 -8.30
N GLY A 26 12.51 -8.19 -9.05
CA GLY A 26 12.23 -9.63 -9.05
C GLY A 26 11.74 -10.20 -7.71
N ILE A 27 11.34 -9.35 -6.75
CA ILE A 27 11.04 -9.76 -5.37
C ILE A 27 9.57 -9.51 -5.08
N ALA A 28 8.80 -10.59 -4.89
CA ALA A 28 7.43 -10.50 -4.41
C ALA A 28 7.39 -9.96 -2.98
N LYS A 29 6.54 -8.96 -2.74
CA LYS A 29 6.38 -8.27 -1.45
C LYS A 29 5.34 -8.98 -0.58
N THR A 30 5.61 -10.25 -0.26
CA THR A 30 4.68 -11.07 0.54
C THR A 30 4.69 -10.67 2.03
N PRO A 31 3.67 -11.07 2.81
CA PRO A 31 3.67 -10.86 4.25
C PRO A 31 4.89 -11.47 4.97
N GLU A 32 5.37 -12.63 4.53
CA GLU A 32 6.54 -13.31 5.09
C GLU A 32 7.83 -12.55 4.79
N TRP A 33 7.91 -11.94 3.60
CA TRP A 33 8.99 -11.04 3.24
C TRP A 33 8.98 -9.79 4.13
N ALA A 34 7.82 -9.16 4.31
CA ALA A 34 7.68 -7.96 5.13
C ALA A 34 7.95 -8.24 6.62
N ALA A 35 7.58 -9.42 7.11
CA ALA A 35 7.80 -9.84 8.49
C ALA A 35 9.30 -9.88 8.84
N LYS A 36 10.15 -10.35 7.92
CA LYS A 36 11.60 -10.39 8.11
C LYS A 36 12.23 -9.00 8.24
N ILE A 37 11.65 -7.99 7.61
CA ILE A 37 12.18 -6.61 7.58
C ILE A 37 11.65 -5.80 8.77
N THR A 38 10.36 -5.93 9.06
CA THR A 38 9.66 -5.09 10.06
C THR A 38 9.66 -5.70 11.46
N SER A 39 10.02 -6.99 11.58
CA SER A 39 9.86 -7.79 12.80
C SER A 39 8.40 -7.94 13.26
N ILE A 40 7.42 -7.59 12.40
CA ILE A 40 6.00 -7.79 12.66
C ILE A 40 5.59 -9.16 12.13
N PRO A 41 4.88 -10.01 12.91
CA PRO A 41 4.42 -11.31 12.42
C PRO A 41 3.58 -11.19 11.14
N ALA A 42 3.80 -12.09 10.18
CA ALA A 42 3.09 -12.10 8.90
C ALA A 42 1.55 -12.11 9.08
N GLU A 43 1.06 -12.84 10.09
CA GLU A 43 -0.35 -12.89 10.45
C GLU A 43 -0.92 -11.50 10.80
N LYS A 44 -0.16 -10.68 11.53
CA LYS A 44 -0.58 -9.31 11.88
C LYS A 44 -0.63 -8.40 10.66
N ILE A 45 0.31 -8.57 9.74
CA ILE A 45 0.32 -7.84 8.46
C ILE A 45 -0.93 -8.19 7.64
N ILE A 46 -1.26 -9.48 7.53
CA ILE A 46 -2.46 -9.97 6.82
C ILE A 46 -3.74 -9.47 7.49
N GLN A 47 -3.81 -9.54 8.82
CA GLN A 47 -4.94 -9.06 9.61
C GLN A 47 -5.20 -7.57 9.30
N LEU A 48 -4.17 -6.72 9.42
CA LEU A 48 -4.27 -5.29 9.15
C LEU A 48 -4.69 -5.02 7.69
N ALA A 49 -4.13 -5.74 6.72
CA ALA A 49 -4.50 -5.59 5.32
C ALA A 49 -6.00 -5.90 5.07
N ARG A 50 -6.55 -6.93 5.74
CA ARG A 50 -7.97 -7.27 5.67
C ARG A 50 -8.84 -6.23 6.37
N GLU A 51 -8.43 -5.72 7.52
CA GLU A 51 -9.13 -4.65 8.24
C GLU A 51 -9.22 -3.39 7.36
N ILE A 52 -8.09 -2.97 6.76
CA ILE A 52 -8.05 -1.81 5.85
C ILE A 52 -8.88 -2.06 4.58
N GLY A 53 -8.80 -3.24 3.97
CA GLY A 53 -9.52 -3.56 2.72
C GLY A 53 -11.03 -3.76 2.89
N SER A 54 -11.47 -4.13 4.10
CA SER A 54 -12.88 -4.31 4.44
C SER A 54 -13.54 -3.05 5.02
N ALA A 55 -12.77 -2.14 5.63
CA ALA A 55 -13.26 -0.85 6.09
C ALA A 55 -13.67 0.05 4.91
N LYS A 56 -14.96 0.38 4.82
CA LYS A 56 -15.51 1.26 3.76
C LYS A 56 -16.47 2.29 4.38
N PRO A 57 -16.09 3.57 4.48
CA PRO A 57 -14.81 4.16 4.06
C PRO A 57 -13.67 3.91 5.06
N ALA A 58 -12.44 3.73 4.55
CA ALA A 58 -11.22 3.75 5.36
C ALA A 58 -10.49 5.08 5.18
N TYR A 59 -10.10 5.70 6.29
CA TYR A 59 -9.25 6.88 6.31
C TYR A 59 -7.89 6.54 6.92
N ILE A 60 -6.81 6.77 6.17
CA ILE A 60 -5.45 6.52 6.61
C ILE A 60 -4.76 7.87 6.78
N CYS A 61 -4.52 8.25 8.04
CA CYS A 61 -3.80 9.48 8.38
C CYS A 61 -2.36 9.13 8.74
N GLN A 62 -1.42 9.68 7.97
CA GLN A 62 0.00 9.47 8.17
C GLN A 62 0.58 10.59 9.03
N GLY A 63 1.20 10.25 10.17
CA GLY A 63 1.92 11.22 11.02
C GLY A 63 3.27 11.63 10.41
N TRP A 64 4.02 12.54 11.05
CA TRP A 64 5.27 13.09 10.48
C TRP A 64 6.52 12.22 10.65
N GLY A 65 6.44 11.12 11.41
CA GLY A 65 7.57 10.23 11.69
C GLY A 65 8.23 9.67 10.42
N PRO A 66 7.48 9.06 9.49
CA PRO A 66 8.06 8.43 8.30
C PRO A 66 8.91 9.36 7.42
N GLN A 67 8.54 10.63 7.23
CA GLN A 67 9.32 11.58 6.40
C GLN A 67 10.67 11.96 7.01
N ARG A 68 10.92 11.66 8.28
CA ARG A 68 12.18 12.00 8.98
C ARG A 68 13.26 10.94 8.83
N HIS A 69 13.05 9.93 7.99
CA HIS A 69 14.02 8.89 7.67
C HIS A 69 14.51 9.02 6.23
N SER A 70 15.67 8.43 5.92
CA SER A 70 16.33 8.51 4.60
C SER A 70 15.44 8.09 3.41
N ASN A 71 14.48 7.19 3.63
CA ASN A 71 13.53 6.73 2.61
C ASN A 71 12.11 7.27 2.85
N GLY A 72 11.99 8.39 3.56
CA GLY A 72 10.71 8.88 4.07
C GLY A 72 9.68 9.22 3.00
N GLU A 73 10.12 9.76 1.86
CA GLU A 73 9.25 10.06 0.72
C GLU A 73 8.66 8.78 0.09
N GLN A 74 9.45 7.72 0.00
CA GLN A 74 8.98 6.42 -0.46
C GLN A 74 7.97 5.80 0.51
N THR A 75 8.21 5.91 1.82
CA THR A 75 7.27 5.44 2.84
C THR A 75 5.95 6.21 2.81
N SER A 76 5.99 7.54 2.71
CA SER A 76 4.79 8.37 2.59
C SER A 76 3.99 8.04 1.33
N ARG A 77 4.68 7.83 0.19
CA ARG A 77 4.03 7.37 -1.05
C ARG A 77 3.36 6.01 -0.89
N ALA A 78 4.05 5.05 -0.27
CA ALA A 78 3.50 3.72 -0.03
C ALA A 78 2.23 3.75 0.84
N ILE A 79 2.20 4.60 1.88
CA ILE A 79 1.02 4.77 2.74
C ILE A 79 -0.14 5.38 1.96
N ALA A 80 0.11 6.41 1.14
CA ALA A 80 -0.94 7.02 0.31
C ALA A 80 -1.52 6.04 -0.73
N MET A 81 -0.71 5.12 -1.26
CA MET A 81 -1.17 4.09 -2.20
C MET A 81 -2.18 3.11 -1.59
N LEU A 82 -2.19 2.89 -0.27
CA LEU A 82 -3.19 2.04 0.37
C LEU A 82 -4.62 2.53 0.11
N SER A 83 -4.84 3.85 0.19
CA SER A 83 -6.15 4.46 -0.08
C SER A 83 -6.55 4.33 -1.56
N VAL A 84 -5.58 4.41 -2.47
CA VAL A 84 -5.81 4.24 -3.92
C VAL A 84 -6.18 2.79 -4.24
N LEU A 85 -5.46 1.81 -3.68
CA LEU A 85 -5.69 0.39 -3.91
C LEU A 85 -7.01 -0.10 -3.32
N THR A 86 -7.45 0.50 -2.21
CA THR A 86 -8.72 0.15 -1.55
C THR A 86 -9.93 0.94 -2.07
N GLY A 87 -9.73 1.85 -3.02
CA GLY A 87 -10.81 2.65 -3.60
C GLY A 87 -11.39 3.71 -2.67
N ASN A 88 -10.60 4.16 -1.69
CA ASN A 88 -10.98 5.19 -0.71
C ASN A 88 -10.59 6.62 -1.18
N VAL A 89 -10.00 6.76 -2.37
CA VAL A 89 -9.74 8.05 -3.03
C VAL A 89 -10.85 8.31 -4.06
N ALA A 90 -11.47 9.49 -3.98
CA ALA A 90 -12.53 9.95 -4.88
C ALA A 90 -11.97 10.65 -6.13
#